data_AF-A0A6B3IHR2-F1
#
_entry.id   AF-A0A6B3IHR2-F1
#
_cell.length_a   1.000
_cell.length_b   1.000
_cell.length_c   1.000
_cell.angle_alpha   90.00
_cell.angle_beta   90.00
_cell.angle_gamma   90.00
#
_symmetry.space_group_name_H-M   'P 1'
#
loop_
_entity.id
_entity.type
_entity.pdbx_description
1 polymer ?
#
loop_
_entity_poly.entity_id
_entity_poly.type
_entity_poly.pdbx_seq_one_letter_code
_entity_poly.pdbx_strand_id
1 'polypeptide(L)' 'PGDSGGSLFAGSTALGLTSGGSGNCRTGGTTFYQPVTEALSAYGATVL' A
#
# COMPACT_ATOMS: atom_id res chain seq x y z
N PRO A 1 2.85 14.25 -2.06
CA PRO A 1 2.04 13.65 -3.15
C PRO A 1 2.95 12.90 -4.12
N GLY A 2 2.56 11.69 -4.53
CA GLY A 2 3.39 10.81 -5.36
C GLY A 2 3.48 9.37 -4.87
N ASP A 3 3.14 9.13 -3.59
CA ASP A 3 3.28 7.80 -2.97
C ASP A 3 2.10 6.85 -3.24
N SER A 4 1.01 7.34 -3.83
CA SER A 4 -0.18 6.54 -4.16
C SER A 4 0.18 5.42 -5.16
N GLY A 5 -0.32 4.21 -4.90
CA GLY A 5 0.06 2.98 -5.62
C GLY A 5 1.35 2.34 -5.13
N GLY A 6 2.12 3.02 -4.27
CA GLY A 6 3.31 2.46 -3.62
C GLY A 6 2.98 1.29 -2.71
N SER A 7 3.97 0.47 -2.42
CA SER A 7 3.78 -0.80 -1.72
C SER A 7 4.00 -0.71 -0.21
N LEU A 8 3.14 -1.40 0.55
CA LEU A 8 3.31 -1.64 1.99
C LEU A 8 3.67 -3.11 2.24
N PHE A 9 4.78 -3.33 2.97
CA PHE A 9 5.29 -4.66 3.32
C PHE A 9 5.69 -4.74 4.81
N ALA A 10 5.64 -5.95 5.36
CA ALA A 10 6.28 -6.30 6.63
C ALA A 10 7.23 -7.49 6.40
N GLY A 11 8.54 -7.22 6.44
CA GLY A 11 9.54 -8.20 5.99
C GLY A 11 9.34 -8.52 4.50
N SER A 12 9.19 -9.80 4.18
CA SER A 12 8.88 -10.28 2.82
C SER A 12 7.38 -10.39 2.52
N THR A 13 6.51 -10.03 3.46
CA THR A 13 5.06 -10.18 3.31
C THR A 13 4.44 -8.91 2.74
N ALA A 14 3.77 -9.02 1.57
CA ALA A 14 2.99 -7.94 0.97
C ALA A 14 1.70 -7.71 1.74
N LEU A 15 1.44 -6.47 2.16
CA LEU A 15 0.25 -6.13 2.96
C LEU A 15 -0.74 -5.27 2.17
N GLY A 16 -0.26 -4.26 1.44
CA GLY A 16 -1.17 -3.32 0.78
C GLY A 16 -0.53 -2.37 -0.21
N LEU A 17 -1.39 -1.55 -0.80
CA LEU A 17 -1.05 -0.49 -1.75
C LEU A 17 -1.51 0.85 -1.18
N THR A 18 -0.63 1.84 -1.17
CA THR A 18 -0.96 3.20 -0.67
C THR A 18 -2.12 3.77 -1.48
N SER A 19 -3.22 4.10 -0.81
CA SER A 19 -4.36 4.75 -1.45
C SER A 19 -4.20 6.28 -1.36
N GLY A 20 -4.04 6.77 -0.13
CA GLY A 20 -3.91 8.20 0.17
C GLY A 20 -3.89 8.42 1.67
N GLY A 21 -4.06 9.68 2.09
CA GLY A 21 -3.98 10.02 3.51
C GLY A 21 -3.93 11.52 3.77
N SER A 22 -3.54 11.87 4.99
CA SER A 22 -3.39 13.25 5.46
C SER A 22 -2.03 13.48 6.13
N GLY A 23 -1.60 14.74 6.19
CA GLY A 23 -0.27 15.10 6.71
C GLY A 23 0.84 14.95 5.67
N ASN A 24 2.08 14.80 6.14
CA ASN A 24 3.25 14.64 5.28
C ASN A 24 4.43 14.00 6.02
N CYS A 25 5.46 13.59 5.31
CA CYS A 25 6.62 12.91 5.88
C CYS A 25 7.52 13.79 6.78
N ARG A 26 7.34 15.12 6.81
CA ARG A 26 8.12 16.03 7.67
C ARG A 26 7.49 16.22 9.05
N THR A 27 6.17 16.29 9.11
CA THR A 27 5.42 16.60 10.35
C THR A 27 4.62 15.42 10.89
N GLY A 28 4.68 14.27 10.21
CA GLY A 28 3.82 13.12 10.48
C GLY A 28 2.49 13.19 9.71
N GLY A 29 1.85 12.04 9.60
CA GLY A 29 0.61 11.87 8.86
C GLY A 29 -0.02 10.49 9.06
N THR A 30 -1.20 10.33 8.51
CA THR A 30 -1.95 9.07 8.51
C THR A 30 -2.11 8.62 7.07
N THR A 31 -1.76 7.37 6.80
CA THR A 31 -1.83 6.77 5.46
C THR A 31 -2.77 5.58 5.47
N PHE A 32 -3.63 5.51 4.46
CA PHE A 32 -4.56 4.40 4.23
C PHE A 32 -4.08 3.55 3.07
N TYR A 33 -4.27 2.24 3.22
CA TYR A 33 -3.79 1.25 2.27
C TYR A 33 -4.94 0.35 1.84
N GLN A 34 -4.98 0.06 0.53
CA GLN A 34 -5.81 -0.99 -0.04
C GLN A 34 -5.14 -2.35 0.20
N PRO A 35 -5.80 -3.35 0.81
CA PRO A 35 -5.26 -4.69 0.97
C PRO A 35 -4.82 -5.30 -0.37
N VAL A 36 -3.57 -5.79 -0.44
CA VAL A 36 -3.00 -6.31 -1.69
C VAL A 36 -3.67 -7.63 -2.12
N THR A 37 -4.19 -8.39 -1.16
CA THR A 37 -4.87 -9.67 -1.40
C THR A 37 -6.08 -9.53 -2.31
N GLU A 38 -6.82 -8.43 -2.22
CA GLU A 38 -7.98 -8.16 -3.07
C GLU A 38 -7.56 -7.99 -4.55
N ALA A 39 -6.52 -7.18 -4.80
CA ALA A 39 -5.99 -6.98 -6.15
C ALA A 39 -5.40 -8.28 -6.74
N LEU A 40 -4.62 -9.03 -5.95
CA LEU A 40 -4.06 -10.32 -6.39
C LEU A 40 -5.16 -11.30 -6.78
N SER A 41 -6.24 -11.36 -5.99
CA SER A 41 -7.39 -12.24 -6.26
C SER A 41 -8.13 -11.82 -7.53
N ALA A 42 -8.35 -10.52 -7.72
CA ALA A 42 -9.05 -9.98 -8.89
C ALA A 42 -8.31 -10.24 -10.20
N TYR A 43 -6.97 -10.26 -10.17
CA TYR A 43 -6.13 -10.43 -11.37
C TYR A 43 -5.48 -11.82 -11.49
N GLY A 44 -5.73 -12.75 -10.57
CA GLY A 44 -5.07 -14.05 -10.56
C GLY A 44 -3.54 -13.97 -10.45
N ALA A 45 -3.03 -12.93 -9.79
CA ALA A 45 -1.62 -12.62 -9.70
C ALA A 45 -1.01 -13.14 -8.39
N THR A 46 0.31 -13.28 -8.38
CA THR A 46 1.09 -13.63 -7.18
C THR A 46 2.28 -12.70 -7.02
N VAL A 47 2.71 -12.48 -5.78
CA VAL A 47 3.96 -11.77 -5.45
C VAL A 47 5.04 -12.83 -5.23
N LEU A 48 6.17 -12.71 -5.94
CA LEU A 48 7.29 -13.66 -5.93
C LEU A 48 8.40 -13.24 -4.97
#